data_AF-A0A847MAA6-F1
#
_entry.id   AF-A0A847MAA6-F1
#
_cell.length_a   1.000
_cell.length_b   1.000
_cell.length_c   1.000
_cell.angle_alpha   90.00
_cell.angle_beta   90.00
_cell.angle_gamma   90.00
#
_symmetry.space_group_name_H-M   'P 1'
#
loop_
_entity.id
_entity.type
_entity.pdbx_description
1 polymer ?
#
loop_
_entity_poly.entity_id
_entity_poly.type
_entity_poly.pdbx_seq_one_letter_code
_entity_poly.pdbx_strand_id
1 'polypeptide(L)'
;MAEICEVRSREIVDSRGNPTVEVDVMLIDGSLGRAAVPSGASTGEREALELMDGDKSRYRGKGRLKAVANVNEIIAPEIVGLDATDQTYVDELMIALDGTENKSKLGANAILGVSLAIARAAAVSVGLPLYQYLGGVSARQLPVPMMNIINGGEHAANNVDLQEWMIMPVGAESFAQALQWGAEIYHALADVLDERGLSGGVGDEGGFAPNLQCNEDALQVIMNAIEKAGRSAGDEIVIALDPAASELYTDDG
;
A
#
# COMPACT_ATOMS: atom_id res chain seq x y z
N MET A 1 -27.51 8.58 13.76
CA MET A 1 -26.73 9.82 13.63
C MET A 1 -25.29 9.38 13.68
N ALA A 2 -24.50 9.68 12.66
CA ALA A 2 -23.13 9.18 12.51
C ALA A 2 -22.12 10.11 13.23
N GLU A 3 -22.43 10.53 14.45
CA GLU A 3 -21.58 11.45 15.21
C GLU A 3 -20.36 10.73 15.77
N ILE A 4 -19.17 11.30 15.59
CA ILE A 4 -17.90 10.80 16.12
C ILE A 4 -17.93 10.89 17.65
N CYS A 5 -17.92 9.73 18.32
CA CYS A 5 -17.97 9.64 19.77
C CYS A 5 -16.57 9.49 20.37
N GLU A 6 -15.68 8.73 19.71
CA GLU A 6 -14.35 8.43 20.22
C GLU A 6 -13.37 8.17 19.08
N VAL A 7 -12.14 8.67 19.25
CA VAL A 7 -11.02 8.43 18.33
C VAL A 7 -9.83 7.97 19.17
N ARG A 8 -9.24 6.82 18.81
CA ARG A 8 -8.07 6.27 19.50
C ARG A 8 -7.03 5.81 18.52
N SER A 9 -5.79 6.19 18.77
CA SER A 9 -4.63 5.77 18.01
C SER A 9 -3.69 4.91 18.84
N ARG A 10 -3.03 3.96 18.18
CA ARG A 10 -1.99 3.10 18.73
C ARG A 10 -0.86 2.86 17.72
N GLU A 11 0.30 2.49 18.23
CA GLU A 11 1.43 2.04 17.41
C GLU A 11 1.28 0.52 17.19
N ILE A 12 1.28 0.09 15.92
CA ILE A 12 1.32 -1.31 15.50
C ILE A 12 2.57 -1.56 14.64
N VAL A 13 2.71 -2.77 14.07
CA VAL A 13 3.86 -3.15 13.24
C VAL A 13 3.41 -3.48 11.82
N ASP A 14 4.12 -2.95 10.81
CA ASP A 14 3.87 -3.19 9.39
C ASP A 14 4.45 -4.53 8.89
N SER A 15 4.27 -4.84 7.60
CA SER A 15 4.76 -6.07 6.97
C SER A 15 6.28 -6.23 6.98
N ARG A 16 7.03 -5.13 7.14
CA ARG A 16 8.50 -5.10 7.18
C ARG A 16 9.04 -5.05 8.62
N GLY A 17 8.17 -5.16 9.62
CA GLY A 17 8.56 -5.11 11.03
C GLY A 17 8.83 -3.70 11.56
N ASN A 18 8.49 -2.63 10.82
CA ASN A 18 8.61 -1.27 11.30
C ASN A 18 7.31 -0.81 11.98
N PRO A 19 7.38 0.12 12.94
CA PRO A 19 6.16 0.68 13.54
C PRO A 19 5.30 1.43 12.51
N THR A 20 3.99 1.47 12.72
CA THR A 20 3.06 2.36 12.02
C THR A 20 1.88 2.75 12.91
N VAL A 21 1.07 3.70 12.45
CA VAL A 21 -0.10 4.23 13.16
C VAL A 21 -1.35 3.41 12.78
N GLU A 22 -2.11 2.99 13.78
CA GLU A 22 -3.47 2.45 13.62
C GLU A 22 -4.46 3.32 14.41
N VAL A 23 -5.57 3.69 13.77
CA VAL A 23 -6.62 4.53 14.35
C VAL A 23 -7.95 3.79 14.35
N ASP A 24 -8.64 3.85 15.47
CA ASP A 24 -10.05 3.46 15.66
C ASP A 24 -10.91 4.72 15.79
N VAL A 25 -12.04 4.75 15.08
CA VAL A 25 -13.09 5.78 15.20
C VAL A 25 -14.40 5.07 15.52
N MET A 26 -14.99 5.42 16.66
CA MET A 26 -16.28 4.91 17.11
C MET A 26 -17.34 6.01 17.02
N LEU A 27 -18.51 5.67 16.47
CA LEU A 27 -19.64 6.57 16.34
C LEU A 27 -20.66 6.34 17.47
N ILE A 28 -21.54 7.31 17.71
CA ILE A 28 -22.55 7.24 18.78
C ILE A 28 -23.55 6.08 18.60
N ASP A 29 -23.74 5.60 17.37
CA ASP A 29 -24.59 4.44 17.08
C ASP A 29 -23.87 3.08 17.28
N GLY A 30 -22.61 3.10 17.72
CA GLY A 30 -21.78 1.93 17.96
C GLY A 30 -20.97 1.45 16.75
N SER A 31 -21.08 2.12 15.60
CA SER A 31 -20.27 1.80 14.42
C SER A 31 -18.78 2.05 14.68
N LEU A 32 -17.92 1.15 14.21
CA LEU A 32 -16.48 1.21 14.39
C LEU A 32 -15.78 1.16 13.03
N GLY A 33 -14.91 2.14 12.76
CA GLY A 33 -13.96 2.13 11.68
C GLY A 33 -12.53 2.00 12.21
N ARG A 34 -11.70 1.19 11.55
CA ARG A 34 -10.29 1.01 11.89
C ARG A 34 -9.44 1.12 10.64
N ALA A 35 -8.33 1.85 10.72
CA ALA A 35 -7.37 1.95 9.64
C ALA A 35 -5.93 1.96 10.16
N ALA A 36 -5.06 1.18 9.51
CA ALA A 36 -3.62 1.24 9.67
C ALA A 36 -3.00 1.91 8.45
N VAL A 37 -1.93 2.69 8.67
CA VAL A 37 -1.30 3.49 7.63
C VAL A 37 -0.14 2.69 7.00
N PRO A 38 -0.08 2.54 5.68
CA PRO A 38 1.09 1.95 5.03
C PRO A 38 2.30 2.91 5.12
N SER A 39 3.51 2.38 4.95
CA SER A 39 4.76 3.14 4.90
C SER A 39 5.61 2.64 3.73
N GLY A 40 6.02 3.56 2.84
CA GLY A 40 6.79 3.27 1.64
C GLY A 40 8.27 2.95 1.92
N ALA A 41 8.94 2.25 1.01
CA ALA A 41 10.38 2.00 1.05
C ALA A 41 11.16 3.18 0.45
N SER A 42 10.83 3.53 -0.79
CA SER A 42 11.24 4.76 -1.46
C SER A 42 10.14 5.81 -1.23
N THR A 43 10.53 6.99 -0.76
CA THR A 43 9.62 8.14 -0.57
C THR A 43 10.06 9.24 -1.52
N GLY A 44 9.19 9.66 -2.42
CA GLY A 44 9.46 10.79 -3.29
C GLY A 44 9.67 12.10 -2.51
N GLU A 45 10.55 12.97 -3.00
CA GLU A 45 10.91 14.24 -2.32
C GLU A 45 9.73 15.21 -2.07
N ARG A 46 8.60 15.00 -2.75
CA ARG A 46 7.40 15.84 -2.68
C ARG A 46 6.22 15.18 -1.98
N GLU A 47 6.44 14.05 -1.32
CA GLU A 47 5.38 13.37 -0.57
C GLU A 47 4.99 14.12 0.71
N ALA A 48 3.77 13.86 1.19
CA ALA A 48 3.37 14.31 2.52
C ALA A 48 4.23 13.59 3.57
N LEU A 49 4.64 14.30 4.61
CA LEU A 49 5.66 13.83 5.52
C LEU A 49 5.11 12.79 6.51
N GLU A 50 5.65 11.58 6.47
CA GLU A 50 5.43 10.57 7.51
C GLU A 50 6.19 10.97 8.79
N LEU A 51 5.47 11.26 9.88
CA LEU A 51 6.10 11.71 11.12
C LEU A 51 6.68 10.53 11.91
N MET A 52 7.99 10.57 12.15
CA MET A 52 8.76 9.60 12.94
C MET A 52 9.28 10.21 14.24
N ASP A 53 9.52 9.36 15.24
CA ASP A 53 10.01 9.76 16.57
C ASP A 53 11.46 10.25 16.53
N GLY A 54 12.32 9.57 15.76
CA GLY A 54 13.77 9.83 15.72
C GLY A 54 14.55 9.28 16.91
N ASP A 55 13.89 8.61 17.86
CA ASP A 55 14.51 8.00 19.03
C ASP A 55 15.25 6.71 18.66
N LYS A 56 16.58 6.77 18.56
CA LYS A 56 17.42 5.63 18.21
C LYS A 56 17.32 4.44 19.17
N SER A 57 16.82 4.63 20.39
CA SER A 57 16.63 3.54 21.36
C SER A 57 15.42 2.66 21.04
N ARG A 58 14.45 3.15 20.26
CA ARG A 58 13.24 2.43 19.85
C ARG A 58 13.19 2.26 18.34
N TYR A 59 13.08 1.03 17.87
CA TYR A 59 12.94 0.72 16.43
C TYR A 59 13.95 1.46 15.54
N ARG A 60 15.18 1.68 16.03
CA ARG A 60 16.25 2.42 15.32
C ARG A 60 15.86 3.83 14.88
N GLY A 61 15.01 4.52 15.62
CA GLY A 61 14.50 5.87 15.28
C GLY A 61 13.17 5.88 14.53
N LYS A 62 12.66 4.71 14.12
CA LYS A 62 11.43 4.54 13.35
C LYS A 62 10.18 4.41 14.26
N GLY A 63 10.18 4.92 15.48
CA GLY A 63 8.96 4.97 16.30
C GLY A 63 7.94 5.95 15.72
N ARG A 64 6.64 5.74 15.99
CA ARG A 64 5.52 6.60 15.55
C ARG A 64 4.70 7.13 16.74
N LEU A 65 5.25 7.14 17.95
CA LEU A 65 4.53 7.60 19.15
C LEU A 65 4.13 9.08 19.06
N LYS A 66 4.93 9.93 18.41
CA LYS A 66 4.55 11.33 18.16
C LYS A 66 3.28 11.44 17.31
N ALA A 67 3.19 10.68 16.22
CA ALA A 67 2.01 10.66 15.37
C ALA A 67 0.79 10.09 16.14
N VAL A 68 0.99 9.03 16.94
CA VAL A 68 -0.06 8.47 17.81
C VAL A 68 -0.55 9.50 18.84
N ALA A 69 0.37 10.23 19.47
CA ALA A 69 0.03 11.30 20.41
C ALA A 69 -0.71 12.44 19.71
N ASN A 70 -0.28 12.85 18.51
CA ASN A 70 -0.98 13.86 17.72
C ASN A 70 -2.44 13.46 17.43
N VAL A 71 -2.70 12.18 17.11
CA VAL A 71 -4.09 11.72 16.94
C VAL A 71 -4.87 11.82 18.26
N ASN A 72 -4.33 11.27 19.35
CA ASN A 72 -5.06 11.15 20.61
C ASN A 72 -5.26 12.49 21.34
N GLU A 73 -4.28 13.39 21.26
CA GLU A 73 -4.21 14.60 22.10
C GLU A 73 -4.54 15.88 21.32
N ILE A 74 -4.43 15.86 19.98
CA ILE A 74 -4.63 17.06 19.15
C ILE A 74 -5.80 16.87 18.17
N ILE A 75 -5.80 15.81 17.37
CA ILE A 75 -6.86 15.61 16.36
C ILE A 75 -8.18 15.21 17.02
N ALA A 76 -8.15 14.21 17.91
CA ALA A 76 -9.37 13.65 18.51
C ALA A 76 -10.25 14.70 19.22
N PRO A 77 -9.71 15.62 20.07
CA PRO A 77 -10.53 16.64 20.71
C PRO A 77 -11.23 17.60 19.74
N GLU A 78 -10.65 17.84 18.56
CA GLU A 78 -11.18 18.78 17.56
C GLU A 78 -12.28 18.16 16.68
N ILE A 79 -12.32 16.82 16.55
CA ILE A 79 -13.25 16.14 15.64
C ILE A 79 -14.36 15.34 16.33
N VAL A 80 -14.24 15.08 17.64
CA VAL A 80 -15.32 14.45 18.42
C VAL A 80 -16.54 15.37 18.42
N GLY A 81 -17.72 14.79 18.18
CA GLY A 81 -18.98 15.51 18.03
C GLY A 81 -19.30 15.93 16.58
N LEU A 82 -18.38 15.74 15.63
CA LEU A 82 -18.64 15.99 14.21
C LEU A 82 -19.36 14.81 13.55
N ASP A 83 -20.04 15.08 12.43
CA ASP A 83 -20.68 14.06 11.61
C ASP A 83 -19.64 13.34 10.74
N ALA A 84 -19.47 12.03 10.95
CA ALA A 84 -18.55 11.20 10.19
C ALA A 84 -18.93 11.06 8.70
N THR A 85 -20.17 11.37 8.32
CA THR A 85 -20.58 11.36 6.91
C THR A 85 -20.12 12.59 6.14
N ASP A 86 -19.71 13.66 6.83
CA ASP A 86 -19.11 14.85 6.20
C ASP A 86 -17.58 14.69 6.10
N GLN A 87 -17.15 13.69 5.33
CA GLN A 87 -15.75 13.32 5.16
C GLN A 87 -14.88 14.52 4.75
N THR A 88 -15.35 15.32 3.78
CA THR A 88 -14.63 16.49 3.27
C THR A 88 -14.41 17.52 4.37
N TYR A 89 -15.44 17.84 5.16
CA TYR A 89 -15.30 18.80 6.25
C TYR A 89 -14.26 18.35 7.29
N VAL A 90 -14.30 17.08 7.71
CA VAL A 90 -13.36 16.58 8.73
C VAL A 90 -11.93 16.53 8.18
N ASP A 91 -11.74 16.12 6.92
CA ASP A 91 -10.43 16.13 6.27
C ASP A 91 -9.86 17.56 6.12
N GLU A 92 -10.68 18.53 5.70
CA GLU A 92 -10.29 19.93 5.60
C GLU A 92 -9.93 20.53 6.97
N LEU A 93 -10.69 20.19 8.01
CA LEU A 93 -10.40 20.60 9.38
C LEU A 93 -9.03 20.05 9.84
N MET A 94 -8.73 18.78 9.60
CA MET A 94 -7.43 18.19 9.95
C MET A 94 -6.27 18.82 9.17
N ILE A 95 -6.47 19.12 7.88
CA ILE A 95 -5.48 19.83 7.05
C ILE A 95 -5.24 21.23 7.61
N ALA A 96 -6.29 21.97 7.97
CA ALA A 96 -6.18 23.30 8.55
C ALA A 96 -5.51 23.28 9.94
N LEU A 97 -5.80 22.26 10.75
CA LEU A 97 -5.23 22.06 12.09
C LEU A 97 -3.71 21.80 12.04
N ASP A 98 -3.27 21.05 11.03
CA ASP A 98 -1.85 20.90 10.71
C ASP A 98 -1.24 22.22 10.24
N GLY A 99 -1.85 22.85 9.24
CA GLY A 99 -1.47 24.17 8.74
C GLY A 99 -0.19 24.20 7.90
N THR A 100 0.39 23.04 7.56
CA THR A 100 1.56 22.94 6.67
C THR A 100 1.18 22.27 5.34
N GLU A 101 1.87 22.62 4.26
CA GLU A 101 1.60 22.09 2.91
C GLU A 101 1.77 20.56 2.84
N ASN A 102 2.77 20.04 3.54
CA ASN A 102 3.16 18.63 3.52
C ASN A 102 2.73 17.84 4.76
N LYS A 103 1.85 18.38 5.61
CA LYS A 103 1.35 17.70 6.82
C LYS A 103 2.45 17.37 7.86
N SER A 104 3.50 18.17 7.91
CA SER A 104 4.71 17.90 8.72
C SER A 104 4.52 18.13 10.22
N LYS A 105 3.48 18.87 10.65
CA LYS A 105 3.25 19.16 12.07
C LYS A 105 2.56 18.00 12.79
N LEU A 106 1.47 17.49 12.22
CA LEU A 106 0.70 16.37 12.77
C LEU A 106 1.20 15.03 12.25
N GLY A 107 1.77 15.00 11.04
CA GLY A 107 2.17 13.80 10.33
C GLY A 107 1.09 13.34 9.36
N ALA A 108 1.47 13.08 8.11
CA ALA A 108 0.57 12.54 7.10
C ALA A 108 -0.03 11.19 7.52
N ASN A 109 0.75 10.37 8.23
CA ASN A 109 0.31 9.12 8.84
C ASN A 109 -0.79 9.34 9.90
N ALA A 110 -0.68 10.34 10.77
CA ALA A 110 -1.74 10.66 11.73
C ALA A 110 -3.06 11.04 11.03
N ILE A 111 -2.99 11.97 10.07
CA ILE A 111 -4.16 12.48 9.35
C ILE A 111 -4.81 11.37 8.51
N LEU A 112 -4.02 10.62 7.75
CA LEU A 112 -4.53 9.55 6.90
C LEU A 112 -5.19 8.43 7.72
N GLY A 113 -4.59 8.05 8.86
CA GLY A 113 -5.15 7.04 9.75
C GLY A 113 -6.56 7.43 10.24
N VAL A 114 -6.73 8.68 10.68
CA VAL A 114 -8.04 9.21 11.11
C VAL A 114 -9.01 9.28 9.92
N SER A 115 -8.60 9.86 8.80
CA SER A 115 -9.41 10.02 7.59
C SER A 115 -10.02 8.70 7.11
N LEU A 116 -9.19 7.66 6.98
CA LEU A 116 -9.64 6.33 6.56
C LEU A 116 -10.52 5.63 7.60
N ALA A 117 -10.23 5.81 8.90
CA ALA A 117 -11.02 5.24 9.97
C ALA A 117 -12.42 5.87 10.03
N ILE A 118 -12.55 7.18 9.83
CA ILE A 118 -13.84 7.89 9.70
C ILE A 118 -14.65 7.32 8.54
N ALA A 119 -14.06 7.25 7.33
CA ALA A 119 -14.76 6.73 6.16
C ALA A 119 -15.31 5.30 6.38
N ARG A 120 -14.53 4.45 7.04
CA ARG A 120 -14.95 3.09 7.41
C ARG A 120 -16.07 3.08 8.44
N ALA A 121 -15.97 3.92 9.47
CA ALA A 121 -16.99 4.02 10.52
C ALA A 121 -18.32 4.52 9.94
N ALA A 122 -18.26 5.54 9.09
CA ALA A 122 -19.42 6.11 8.40
C ALA A 122 -20.08 5.09 7.45
N ALA A 123 -19.28 4.36 6.66
CA ALA A 123 -19.77 3.28 5.80
C ALA A 123 -20.56 2.22 6.59
N VAL A 124 -20.03 1.81 7.76
CA VAL A 124 -20.72 0.88 8.67
C VAL A 124 -22.02 1.48 9.20
N SER A 125 -22.01 2.74 9.63
CA SER A 125 -23.21 3.43 10.17
C SER A 125 -24.35 3.52 9.16
N VAL A 126 -24.04 3.78 7.89
CA VAL A 126 -25.05 3.83 6.83
C VAL A 126 -25.37 2.47 6.20
N GLY A 127 -24.73 1.39 6.66
CA GLY A 127 -24.97 0.02 6.19
C GLY A 127 -24.48 -0.25 4.78
N LEU A 128 -23.43 0.43 4.33
CA LEU A 128 -22.84 0.26 2.99
C LEU A 128 -21.44 -0.36 3.05
N PRO A 129 -21.09 -1.23 2.09
CA PRO A 129 -19.69 -1.57 1.83
C PRO A 129 -18.87 -0.30 1.52
N LEU A 130 -17.63 -0.25 2.00
CA LEU A 130 -16.77 0.94 1.86
C LEU A 130 -16.65 1.44 0.41
N TYR A 131 -16.54 0.54 -0.57
CA TYR A 131 -16.42 0.94 -1.98
C TYR A 131 -17.69 1.65 -2.50
N GLN A 132 -18.87 1.27 -2.01
CA GLN A 132 -20.14 1.94 -2.36
C GLN A 132 -20.31 3.26 -1.60
N TYR A 133 -19.86 3.31 -0.34
CA TYR A 133 -19.83 4.54 0.44
C TYR A 133 -18.96 5.61 -0.24
N LEU A 134 -17.77 5.22 -0.72
CA LEU A 134 -16.83 6.14 -1.36
C LEU A 134 -17.21 6.48 -2.81
N GLY A 135 -17.57 5.48 -3.63
CA GLY A 135 -17.75 5.65 -5.07
C GLY A 135 -19.22 5.72 -5.54
N GLY A 136 -20.16 5.65 -4.59
CA GLY A 136 -21.59 5.67 -4.88
C GLY A 136 -22.09 4.44 -5.65
N VAL A 137 -23.27 4.58 -6.26
CA VAL A 137 -23.99 3.49 -6.94
C VAL A 137 -23.26 2.89 -8.15
N SER A 138 -22.29 3.62 -8.71
CA SER A 138 -21.52 3.21 -9.88
C SER A 138 -20.22 2.48 -9.53
N ALA A 139 -19.88 2.35 -8.25
CA ALA A 139 -18.69 1.64 -7.79
C ALA A 139 -18.86 0.12 -7.93
N ARG A 140 -18.63 -0.40 -9.14
CA ARG A 140 -18.85 -1.82 -9.49
C ARG A 140 -17.78 -2.42 -10.40
N GLN A 141 -16.80 -1.62 -10.83
CA GLN A 141 -15.72 -2.09 -11.70
C GLN A 141 -14.58 -2.63 -10.85
N LEU A 142 -14.19 -3.88 -11.11
CA LEU A 142 -13.00 -4.47 -10.52
C LEU A 142 -11.77 -4.13 -11.38
N PRO A 143 -10.60 -3.87 -10.77
CA PRO A 143 -9.39 -3.53 -11.49
C PRO A 143 -8.77 -4.76 -12.15
N VAL A 144 -8.02 -4.56 -13.25
CA VAL A 144 -7.06 -5.55 -13.72
C VAL A 144 -5.81 -5.42 -12.84
N PRO A 145 -5.40 -6.47 -12.12
CA PRO A 145 -4.28 -6.38 -11.21
C PRO A 145 -2.95 -6.35 -11.98
N MET A 146 -2.04 -5.47 -11.56
CA MET A 146 -0.62 -5.54 -11.88
C MET A 146 0.04 -6.29 -10.72
N MET A 147 0.52 -7.52 -10.99
CA MET A 147 1.04 -8.41 -9.95
C MET A 147 2.55 -8.49 -10.06
N ASN A 148 3.25 -7.92 -9.10
CA ASN A 148 4.71 -8.00 -9.02
C ASN A 148 5.14 -9.43 -8.69
N ILE A 149 5.97 -10.02 -9.56
CA ILE A 149 6.43 -11.41 -9.44
C ILE A 149 7.96 -11.55 -9.42
N ILE A 150 8.70 -10.52 -9.85
CA ILE A 150 10.16 -10.42 -9.72
C ILE A 150 10.52 -9.03 -9.23
N ASN A 151 11.35 -8.99 -8.18
CA ASN A 151 11.87 -7.79 -7.56
C ASN A 151 13.33 -7.53 -7.96
N GLY A 152 13.67 -6.25 -8.09
CA GLY A 152 15.02 -5.73 -8.22
C GLY A 152 15.17 -4.40 -7.49
N GLY A 153 16.19 -3.63 -7.83
CA GLY A 153 16.42 -2.30 -7.25
C GLY A 153 16.46 -2.30 -5.73
N GLU A 154 15.92 -1.25 -5.10
CA GLU A 154 15.90 -1.07 -3.63
C GLU A 154 15.05 -2.13 -2.89
N HIS A 155 14.19 -2.87 -3.59
CA HIS A 155 13.30 -3.86 -2.99
C HIS A 155 13.93 -5.26 -2.86
N ALA A 156 15.13 -5.47 -3.43
CA ALA A 156 15.79 -6.77 -3.43
C ALA A 156 17.31 -6.67 -3.32
N ALA A 157 17.91 -7.57 -2.53
CA ALA A 157 19.36 -7.74 -2.48
C ALA A 157 19.88 -8.63 -3.63
N ASN A 158 19.64 -8.22 -4.87
CA ASN A 158 20.10 -8.92 -6.09
C ASN A 158 20.78 -7.94 -7.07
N ASN A 159 21.03 -8.40 -8.30
CA ASN A 159 21.67 -7.63 -9.37
C ASN A 159 20.71 -7.21 -10.49
N VAL A 160 19.41 -7.13 -10.20
CA VAL A 160 18.39 -6.70 -11.15
C VAL A 160 18.17 -5.20 -10.97
N ASP A 161 18.33 -4.41 -12.02
CA ASP A 161 18.29 -2.95 -11.92
C ASP A 161 16.86 -2.42 -11.74
N LEU A 162 15.91 -2.97 -12.50
CA LEU A 162 14.51 -2.52 -12.45
C LEU A 162 13.84 -3.04 -11.17
N GLN A 163 13.07 -2.15 -10.53
CA GLN A 163 12.49 -2.40 -9.22
C GLN A 163 11.39 -3.47 -9.24
N GLU A 164 10.43 -3.38 -10.17
CA GLU A 164 9.31 -4.32 -10.22
C GLU A 164 9.01 -4.82 -11.63
N TRP A 165 8.84 -6.14 -11.74
CA TRP A 165 8.41 -6.82 -12.95
C TRP A 165 7.07 -7.49 -12.70
N MET A 166 6.05 -7.02 -13.40
CA MET A 166 4.66 -7.37 -13.13
C MET A 166 4.02 -8.11 -14.29
N ILE A 167 3.10 -9.02 -13.96
CA ILE A 167 2.16 -9.59 -14.93
C ILE A 167 0.77 -8.98 -14.73
N MET A 168 0.05 -8.83 -15.84
CA MET A 168 -1.31 -8.33 -15.88
C MET A 168 -2.22 -9.31 -16.63
N PRO A 169 -3.17 -9.98 -15.95
CA PRO A 169 -4.09 -10.90 -16.59
C PRO A 169 -5.25 -10.16 -17.28
N VAL A 170 -4.95 -9.50 -18.41
CA VAL A 170 -5.90 -8.65 -19.16
C VAL A 170 -6.99 -9.44 -19.88
N GLY A 171 -6.73 -10.71 -20.22
CA GLY A 171 -7.69 -11.58 -20.90
C GLY A 171 -8.69 -12.27 -19.97
N ALA A 172 -8.57 -12.08 -18.65
CA ALA A 172 -9.47 -12.71 -17.68
C ALA A 172 -10.87 -12.05 -17.67
N GLU A 173 -11.92 -12.87 -17.57
CA GLU A 173 -13.32 -12.42 -17.57
C GLU A 173 -13.77 -11.88 -16.19
N SER A 174 -12.99 -12.13 -15.14
CA SER A 174 -13.27 -11.67 -13.78
C SER A 174 -11.98 -11.49 -12.98
N PHE A 175 -12.04 -10.67 -11.93
CA PHE A 175 -10.92 -10.51 -10.99
C PHE A 175 -10.50 -11.85 -10.34
N ALA A 176 -11.47 -12.72 -10.02
CA ALA A 176 -11.18 -14.02 -9.41
C ALA A 176 -10.35 -14.91 -10.36
N GLN A 177 -10.69 -14.91 -11.65
CA GLN A 177 -9.92 -15.60 -12.67
C GLN A 177 -8.55 -14.95 -12.89
N ALA A 178 -8.49 -13.62 -12.90
CA ALA A 178 -7.24 -12.87 -13.02
C ALA A 178 -6.28 -13.22 -11.88
N LEU A 179 -6.79 -13.30 -10.64
CA LEU A 179 -6.04 -13.71 -9.46
C LEU A 179 -5.56 -15.16 -9.56
N GLN A 180 -6.42 -16.07 -10.01
CA GLN A 180 -6.04 -17.47 -10.24
C GLN A 180 -4.87 -17.57 -11.24
N TRP A 181 -4.98 -16.90 -12.39
CA TRP A 181 -3.93 -16.94 -13.41
C TRP A 181 -2.61 -16.38 -12.88
N GLY A 182 -2.66 -15.26 -12.15
CA GLY A 182 -1.48 -14.69 -11.52
C GLY A 182 -0.80 -15.65 -10.55
N ALA A 183 -1.56 -16.36 -9.71
CA ALA A 183 -1.03 -17.35 -8.78
C ALA A 183 -0.42 -18.57 -9.51
N GLU A 184 -1.09 -19.07 -10.55
CA GLU A 184 -0.58 -20.18 -11.39
C GLU A 184 0.74 -19.80 -12.06
N ILE A 185 0.85 -18.58 -12.61
CA ILE A 185 2.07 -18.06 -13.24
C ILE A 185 3.17 -17.85 -12.19
N TYR A 186 2.84 -17.34 -11.00
CA TYR A 186 3.81 -17.17 -9.92
C TYR A 186 4.42 -18.51 -9.48
N HIS A 187 3.61 -19.57 -9.35
CA HIS A 187 4.12 -20.91 -9.02
C HIS A 187 4.91 -21.53 -10.17
N ALA A 188 4.47 -21.34 -11.43
CA ALA A 188 5.24 -21.77 -12.60
C ALA A 188 6.60 -21.05 -12.70
N LEU A 189 6.66 -19.77 -12.31
CA LEU A 189 7.91 -19.00 -12.23
C LEU A 189 8.85 -19.58 -11.18
N ALA A 190 8.33 -19.98 -10.01
CA ALA A 190 9.13 -20.66 -8.99
C ALA A 190 9.84 -21.89 -9.58
N ASP A 191 9.10 -22.75 -10.28
CA ASP A 191 9.67 -23.95 -10.91
C ASP A 191 10.71 -23.58 -11.98
N VAL A 192 10.48 -22.54 -12.79
CA VAL A 192 11.43 -22.07 -13.82
C VAL A 192 12.73 -21.58 -13.19
N LEU A 193 12.64 -20.83 -12.08
CA LEU A 193 13.81 -20.36 -11.35
C LEU A 193 14.58 -21.53 -10.71
N ASP A 194 13.87 -22.49 -10.11
CA ASP A 194 14.46 -23.69 -9.52
C ASP A 194 15.20 -24.55 -10.55
N GLU A 195 14.59 -24.77 -11.72
CA GLU A 195 15.20 -25.51 -12.84
C GLU A 195 16.49 -24.86 -13.34
N ARG A 196 16.59 -23.53 -13.24
CA ARG A 196 17.80 -22.76 -13.59
C ARG A 196 18.79 -22.61 -12.44
N GLY A 197 18.49 -23.14 -11.25
CA GLY A 197 19.32 -22.97 -10.05
C GLY A 197 19.37 -21.53 -9.54
N LEU A 198 18.33 -20.75 -9.85
CA LEU A 198 18.16 -19.33 -9.48
C LEU A 198 17.25 -19.14 -8.27
N SER A 199 17.07 -20.19 -7.46
CA SER A 199 16.24 -20.17 -6.27
C SER A 199 16.69 -19.06 -5.31
N GLY A 200 15.89 -18.00 -5.26
CA GLY A 200 16.11 -16.81 -4.44
C GLY A 200 15.10 -16.70 -3.29
N GLY A 201 15.30 -15.69 -2.44
CA GLY A 201 14.28 -15.28 -1.48
C GLY A 201 13.13 -14.55 -2.17
N VAL A 202 12.14 -14.16 -1.36
CA VAL A 202 11.08 -13.22 -1.76
C VAL A 202 11.43 -11.82 -1.25
N GLY A 203 11.17 -10.80 -2.05
CA GLY A 203 11.31 -9.39 -1.67
C GLY A 203 10.13 -8.88 -0.84
N ASP A 204 10.11 -7.57 -0.60
CA ASP A 204 9.12 -6.92 0.27
C ASP A 204 7.68 -7.07 -0.26
N GLU A 205 7.45 -7.07 -1.58
CA GLU A 205 6.13 -7.33 -2.19
C GLU A 205 5.76 -8.82 -2.35
N GLY A 206 6.66 -9.74 -2.00
CA GLY A 206 6.45 -11.17 -2.16
C GLY A 206 6.85 -11.73 -3.54
N GLY A 207 7.28 -10.90 -4.49
CA GLY A 207 7.92 -11.34 -5.74
C GLY A 207 9.30 -11.98 -5.49
N PHE A 208 9.76 -12.84 -6.40
CA PHE A 208 11.09 -13.48 -6.29
C PHE A 208 12.22 -12.45 -6.48
N ALA A 209 13.33 -12.64 -5.78
CA ALA A 209 14.54 -11.83 -5.92
C ALA A 209 15.74 -12.66 -6.43
N PRO A 210 15.69 -13.21 -7.66
CA PRO A 210 16.79 -14.00 -8.22
C PRO A 210 17.96 -13.10 -8.62
N ASN A 211 19.17 -13.68 -8.70
CA ASN A 211 20.28 -13.05 -9.43
C ASN A 211 20.17 -13.43 -10.91
N LEU A 212 20.06 -12.45 -11.80
CA LEU A 212 19.85 -12.65 -13.24
C LEU A 212 21.08 -12.20 -14.04
N GLN A 213 21.25 -12.69 -15.27
CA GLN A 213 22.40 -12.29 -16.08
C GLN A 213 22.29 -10.85 -16.57
N CYS A 214 21.07 -10.43 -16.90
CA CYS A 214 20.72 -9.10 -17.35
C CYS A 214 19.21 -8.88 -17.18
N ASN A 215 18.74 -7.64 -17.36
CA ASN A 215 17.32 -7.31 -17.29
C ASN A 215 16.47 -8.06 -18.34
N GLU A 216 17.03 -8.42 -19.50
CA GLU A 216 16.29 -9.22 -20.51
C GLU A 216 16.02 -10.66 -20.03
N ASP A 217 16.90 -11.23 -19.20
CA ASP A 217 16.71 -12.56 -18.62
C ASP A 217 15.47 -12.61 -17.72
N ALA A 218 15.11 -11.49 -17.06
CA ALA A 218 13.88 -11.35 -16.28
C ALA A 218 12.63 -11.53 -17.17
N LEU A 219 12.62 -10.90 -18.35
CA LEU A 219 11.53 -11.09 -19.31
C LEU A 219 11.46 -12.54 -19.79
N GLN A 220 12.60 -13.17 -20.06
CA GLN A 220 12.62 -14.56 -20.55
C GLN A 220 12.06 -15.55 -19.52
N VAL A 221 12.41 -15.42 -18.23
CA VAL A 221 11.85 -16.29 -17.19
C VAL A 221 10.35 -16.05 -16.99
N ILE A 222 9.88 -14.81 -17.10
CA ILE A 222 8.46 -14.46 -17.00
C ILE A 222 7.68 -15.06 -18.18
N MET A 223 8.18 -14.90 -19.41
CA MET A 223 7.55 -15.46 -20.61
C MET A 223 7.46 -16.99 -20.52
N ASN A 224 8.53 -17.66 -20.07
CA ASN A 224 8.52 -19.10 -19.84
C ASN A 224 7.49 -19.52 -18.78
N ALA A 225 7.36 -18.75 -17.70
CA ALA A 225 6.39 -19.01 -16.64
C ALA A 225 4.93 -18.86 -17.14
N ILE A 226 4.65 -17.84 -17.95
CA ILE A 226 3.35 -17.63 -18.60
C ILE A 226 2.99 -18.84 -19.47
N GLU A 227 3.92 -19.29 -20.32
CA GLU A 227 3.71 -20.46 -21.19
C GLU A 227 3.52 -21.75 -20.38
N LYS A 228 4.33 -21.96 -19.33
CA LYS A 228 4.26 -23.14 -18.46
C LYS A 228 2.95 -23.19 -17.65
N ALA A 229 2.37 -22.04 -17.33
CA ALA A 229 1.04 -21.92 -16.74
C ALA A 229 -0.11 -22.11 -17.76
N GLY A 230 0.21 -22.38 -19.04
CA GLY A 230 -0.78 -22.61 -20.08
C GLY A 230 -1.52 -21.34 -20.53
N ARG A 231 -0.87 -20.18 -20.42
CA ARG A 231 -1.40 -18.87 -20.82
C ARG A 231 -0.61 -18.31 -22.00
N SER A 232 -1.24 -17.41 -22.75
CA SER A 232 -0.63 -16.68 -23.86
C SER A 232 -0.17 -15.28 -23.44
N ALA A 233 1.09 -14.97 -23.73
CA ALA A 233 1.62 -13.62 -23.57
C ALA A 233 1.09 -12.69 -24.68
N GLY A 234 0.83 -11.43 -24.35
CA GLY A 234 0.26 -10.43 -25.25
C GLY A 234 -1.27 -10.41 -25.27
N ASP A 235 -1.89 -11.58 -25.47
CA ASP A 235 -3.35 -11.70 -25.58
C ASP A 235 -4.03 -11.89 -24.20
N GLU A 236 -3.60 -12.88 -23.41
CA GLU A 236 -4.16 -13.14 -22.08
C GLU A 236 -3.40 -12.43 -20.97
N ILE A 237 -2.08 -12.41 -21.05
CA ILE A 237 -1.18 -11.82 -20.04
C ILE A 237 -0.28 -10.78 -20.70
N VAL A 238 -0.26 -9.56 -20.17
CA VAL A 238 0.74 -8.54 -20.56
C VAL A 238 1.71 -8.28 -19.41
N ILE A 239 2.89 -7.76 -19.73
CA ILE A 239 3.92 -7.40 -18.75
C ILE A 239 3.85 -5.91 -18.49
N ALA A 240 3.90 -5.52 -17.23
CA ALA A 240 4.08 -4.14 -16.77
C ALA A 240 5.40 -4.03 -15.99
N LEU A 241 6.03 -2.87 -16.05
CA LEU A 241 7.33 -2.62 -15.41
C LEU A 241 7.22 -1.37 -14.55
N ASP A 242 7.81 -1.42 -13.35
CA ASP A 242 8.21 -0.23 -12.61
C ASP A 242 9.74 -0.19 -12.57
N PRO A 243 10.38 0.63 -13.43
CA PRO A 243 11.82 0.79 -13.40
C PRO A 243 12.34 1.56 -12.19
N ALA A 244 11.49 2.34 -11.50
CA ALA A 244 11.89 3.31 -10.47
C ALA A 244 13.13 4.14 -10.88
N ALA A 245 13.12 4.66 -12.11
CA ALA A 245 14.32 5.17 -12.79
C ALA A 245 15.05 6.33 -12.06
N SER A 246 14.39 6.99 -11.10
CA SER A 246 15.05 7.97 -10.22
C SER A 246 16.19 7.36 -9.40
N GLU A 247 16.08 6.08 -9.01
CA GLU A 247 17.15 5.37 -8.27
C GLU A 247 18.32 4.97 -9.18
N LEU A 248 18.09 4.91 -10.50
CA LEU A 248 19.10 4.59 -11.51
C LEU A 248 19.78 5.84 -12.08
N TYR A 249 19.24 7.03 -11.79
CA TYR A 249 19.74 8.28 -12.34
C TYR A 249 20.88 8.84 -11.49
N THR A 250 22.03 9.10 -12.12
CA THR A 250 23.09 9.93 -11.54
C THR A 250 23.29 11.18 -12.39
N ASP A 251 23.65 12.30 -11.76
CA ASP A 251 23.86 13.59 -12.47
C ASP A 251 24.95 13.51 -13.55
N ASP A 252 25.83 12.51 -13.48
CA ASP A 252 26.93 12.28 -14.42
C ASP A 252 26.57 11.34 -15.59
N GLY A 253 25.32 10.86 -15.66
CA GLY A 253 24.84 9.88 -16.65
C GLY A 253 25.04 8.44 -16.19
#